data_AF-A0A936GXD9-F1
#
_entry.id   AF-A0A936GXD9-F1
#
_cell.length_a   1.000
_cell.length_b   1.000
_cell.length_c   1.000
_cell.angle_alpha   90.00
_cell.angle_beta   90.00
_cell.angle_gamma   90.00
#
_symmetry.space_group_name_H-M   'P 1'
#
loop_
_entity.id
_entity.type
_entity.pdbx_description
1 polymer ?
#
loop_
_entity_poly.entity_id
_entity_poly.type
_entity_poly.pdbx_seq_one_letter_code
_entity_poly.pdbx_strand_id
1 'polypeptide(L)'
;MQYINPIEILQLSNMADSSQIDSDTLKKAKRILFADIDLSDDGHYNYYGLQLSKGDCERAINELSNNDLKEFYLYLTSNKKLNEFLVNGNESLFDNFKQDSIFKLADFVNFISPYYAPKFDKALSTAFEDEDVQLLKSILKTSFLVSQSNVNTAYKTISNILQNRLTELSEIHTDIKNEESNYDDDNIHEVVDLVTEYFPTEHLNCLPNYFQSQILKIANEINYLNVAIWDNFDNTQVCQNLLEHIITLNIDGLNKPTFQKNYEIVKRKNQERIEQERNAPILRKYAGYLIQSKSKIEEIENKTLTPSSLLSWVNSSISIPDVNRLPRTFDEIKNQVALSLRAMSVEVWNSYSNIEVSIDLINKANNITGLKPETQENLLDAKKQLTELKTKIDIANLVRQRNVSTPTQTRTNTTTRTTSNSSSSNNSGCLWLIGIAVLIGIIVAISNSNNSSSSYNDSSTNNSYKNPSKIYSNDNSNNSPTRTPVEEYTPPVESEYKGNQLKDGASPLDGCFGNGIYSGNATLTIDNGGSSDAIVCLYSIDNGRTIRNEYVRKNSSFTLSNIAQGTYKIRVFYGNDWNPTLTNSCGTKGNFESDVHFSEFDGTEYFEDSDKGYTMATITLYTVAGGNASSSSIDQSTFFNN
;
A
#
# COMPACT_ATOMS: atom_id res chain seq x y z
N MET A 1 36.71 -16.51 12.52
CA MET A 1 38.11 -16.31 12.96
C MET A 1 38.07 -15.63 14.32
N GLN A 2 39.00 -15.97 15.20
CA GLN A 2 39.05 -15.44 16.56
C GLN A 2 40.09 -14.33 16.64
N TYR A 3 39.72 -13.17 17.16
CA TYR A 3 40.63 -12.07 17.36
C TYR A 3 41.47 -12.30 18.62
N ILE A 4 42.77 -12.12 18.51
CA ILE A 4 43.72 -12.23 19.61
C ILE A 4 44.68 -11.04 19.46
N ASN A 5 44.89 -10.25 20.51
CA ASN A 5 45.89 -9.20 20.49
C ASN A 5 47.23 -9.79 20.95
N PRO A 6 48.20 -10.03 20.04
CA PRO A 6 49.47 -10.64 20.39
C PRO A 6 50.31 -9.76 21.34
N ILE A 7 50.11 -8.44 21.38
CA ILE A 7 50.84 -7.55 22.29
C ILE A 7 50.35 -7.72 23.74
N GLU A 8 49.05 -7.89 23.95
CA GLU A 8 48.51 -8.12 25.31
C GLU A 8 48.87 -9.49 25.87
N ILE A 9 48.75 -10.56 25.07
CA ILE A 9 49.11 -11.92 25.54
C ILE A 9 50.62 -12.06 25.80
N LEU A 10 51.45 -11.26 25.13
CA LEU A 10 52.88 -11.18 25.40
C LEU A 10 53.22 -10.24 26.57
N GLN A 11 52.23 -9.60 27.18
CA GLN A 11 52.37 -8.60 28.26
C GLN A 11 53.29 -7.43 27.87
N LEU A 12 53.21 -6.99 26.60
CA LEU A 12 54.03 -5.92 26.04
C LEU A 12 53.29 -4.57 25.95
N SER A 13 52.12 -4.44 26.56
CA SER A 13 51.28 -3.23 26.50
C SER A 13 51.92 -1.96 27.09
N ASN A 14 53.02 -2.09 27.84
CA ASN A 14 53.74 -0.96 28.42
C ASN A 14 54.72 -0.28 27.44
N MET A 15 54.92 -0.85 26.25
CA MET A 15 55.82 -0.29 25.24
C MET A 15 55.19 0.96 24.63
N ALA A 16 55.98 2.03 24.52
CA ALA A 16 55.49 3.33 24.04
C ALA A 16 55.38 3.39 22.52
N ASP A 17 56.14 2.56 21.80
CA ASP A 17 56.23 2.55 20.35
C ASP A 17 56.52 1.13 19.82
N SER A 18 56.04 0.85 18.61
CA SER A 18 56.23 -0.40 17.86
C SER A 18 57.71 -0.73 17.64
N SER A 19 58.58 0.29 17.58
CA SER A 19 60.04 0.16 17.47
C SER A 19 60.70 -0.53 18.66
N GLN A 20 60.07 -0.50 19.84
CA GLN A 20 60.55 -1.16 21.07
C GLN A 20 60.22 -2.66 21.08
N ILE A 21 59.37 -3.13 20.15
CA ILE A 21 58.99 -4.53 20.01
C ILE A 21 59.86 -5.16 18.91
N ASP A 22 61.12 -5.40 19.27
CA ASP A 22 62.12 -6.05 18.42
C ASP A 22 62.07 -7.59 18.48
N SER A 23 62.85 -8.24 17.61
CA SER A 23 62.86 -9.71 17.49
C SER A 23 63.26 -10.41 18.80
N ASP A 24 64.18 -9.84 19.57
CA ASP A 24 64.69 -10.47 20.79
C ASP A 24 63.68 -10.32 21.94
N THR A 25 63.02 -9.17 22.02
CA THR A 25 61.89 -8.89 22.93
C THR A 25 60.75 -9.87 22.66
N LEU A 26 60.37 -10.05 21.39
CA LEU A 26 59.32 -11.01 20.99
C LEU A 26 59.70 -12.44 21.35
N LYS A 27 60.94 -12.88 21.08
CA LYS A 27 61.40 -14.24 21.43
C LYS A 27 61.35 -14.48 22.93
N LYS A 28 61.76 -13.49 23.73
CA LYS A 28 61.75 -13.59 25.20
C LYS A 28 60.32 -13.67 25.73
N ALA A 29 59.44 -12.76 25.30
CA ALA A 29 58.05 -12.75 25.73
C ALA A 29 57.30 -14.03 25.29
N LYS A 30 57.55 -14.53 24.08
CA LYS A 30 56.97 -15.79 23.57
C LYS A 30 57.37 -16.99 24.45
N ARG A 31 58.64 -17.08 24.88
CA ARG A 31 59.10 -18.15 25.77
C ARG A 31 58.41 -18.11 27.13
N ILE A 32 58.17 -16.91 27.67
CA ILE A 32 57.46 -16.73 28.95
C ILE A 32 56.02 -17.20 28.80
N LEU A 33 55.28 -16.68 27.82
CA LEU A 33 53.90 -17.07 27.55
C LEU A 33 53.75 -18.60 27.38
N PHE A 34 54.68 -19.23 26.66
CA PHE A 34 54.62 -20.67 26.41
C PHE A 34 54.97 -21.49 27.65
N ALA A 35 55.87 -21.01 28.51
CA ALA A 35 56.11 -21.64 29.80
C ALA A 35 54.90 -21.51 30.71
N ASP A 36 54.21 -20.37 30.72
CA ASP A 36 52.99 -20.16 31.50
C ASP A 36 51.87 -21.12 31.07
N ILE A 37 51.72 -21.33 29.75
CA ILE A 37 50.78 -22.33 29.20
C ILE A 37 51.19 -23.75 29.63
N ASP A 38 52.47 -24.11 29.47
CA ASP A 38 52.96 -25.46 29.81
C ASP A 38 52.85 -25.75 31.33
N LEU A 39 52.81 -24.71 32.18
CA LEU A 39 52.62 -24.79 33.64
C LEU A 39 51.16 -24.69 34.11
N SER A 40 50.23 -24.33 33.22
CA SER A 40 48.80 -24.22 33.54
C SER A 40 48.14 -25.61 33.70
N ASP A 41 47.14 -25.71 34.58
CA ASP A 41 46.48 -26.99 34.87
C ASP A 41 45.69 -27.55 33.67
N ASP A 42 45.17 -26.68 32.80
CA ASP A 42 44.38 -27.04 31.63
C ASP A 42 45.17 -26.95 30.31
N GLY A 43 46.43 -26.50 30.34
CA GLY A 43 47.27 -26.33 29.17
C GLY A 43 46.86 -25.16 28.27
N HIS A 44 46.14 -24.16 28.79
CA HIS A 44 45.65 -23.01 28.03
C HIS A 44 46.03 -21.67 28.69
N TYR A 45 46.13 -20.63 27.86
CA TYR A 45 46.22 -19.24 28.34
C TYR A 45 44.82 -18.60 28.35
N ASN A 46 44.38 -18.09 29.51
CA ASN A 46 43.10 -17.40 29.61
C ASN A 46 43.23 -15.93 29.18
N TYR A 47 42.51 -15.54 28.13
CA TYR A 47 42.51 -14.19 27.57
C TYR A 47 41.08 -13.69 27.35
N TYR A 48 40.60 -12.79 28.21
CA TYR A 48 39.21 -12.28 28.23
C TYR A 48 38.13 -13.37 28.13
N GLY A 49 38.34 -14.49 28.81
CA GLY A 49 37.43 -15.65 28.82
C GLY A 49 37.68 -16.65 27.69
N LEU A 50 38.62 -16.39 26.80
CA LEU A 50 39.08 -17.36 25.79
C LEU A 50 40.15 -18.27 26.39
N GLN A 51 40.05 -19.58 26.15
CA GLN A 51 41.13 -20.52 26.41
C GLN A 51 41.97 -20.68 25.15
N LEU A 52 43.16 -20.09 25.13
CA LEU A 52 44.05 -20.09 23.97
C LEU A 52 45.07 -21.23 24.06
N SER A 53 45.16 -22.03 23.00
CA SER A 53 46.23 -23.01 22.87
C SER A 53 47.55 -22.33 22.48
N LYS A 54 48.66 -23.05 22.66
CA LYS A 54 49.98 -22.63 22.18
C LYS A 54 49.99 -22.29 20.69
N GLY A 55 49.23 -23.04 19.88
CA GLY A 55 49.12 -22.82 18.44
C GLY A 55 48.32 -21.56 18.07
N ASP A 56 47.31 -21.21 18.86
CA ASP A 56 46.53 -19.97 18.67
C ASP A 56 47.39 -18.74 18.98
N CYS A 57 48.10 -18.79 20.11
CA CYS A 57 49.08 -17.78 20.49
C CYS A 57 50.18 -17.63 19.43
N GLU A 58 50.74 -18.74 18.93
CA GLU A 58 51.78 -18.70 17.90
C GLU A 58 51.31 -18.03 16.61
N ARG A 59 50.09 -18.34 16.17
CA ARG A 59 49.49 -17.76 14.97
C ARG A 59 49.33 -16.26 15.10
N ALA A 60 48.78 -15.79 16.23
CA ALA A 60 48.61 -14.37 16.50
C ALA A 60 49.97 -13.64 16.58
N ILE A 61 50.97 -14.24 17.24
CA ILE A 61 52.32 -13.65 17.37
C ILE A 61 52.99 -13.49 16.00
N ASN A 62 52.79 -14.44 15.08
CA ASN A 62 53.40 -14.37 13.74
C ASN A 62 52.95 -13.13 12.95
N GLU A 63 51.75 -12.60 13.21
CA GLU A 63 51.25 -11.37 12.58
C GLU A 63 52.08 -10.12 12.93
N LEU A 64 52.77 -10.12 14.08
CA LEU A 64 53.67 -9.02 14.49
C LEU A 64 54.92 -8.88 13.61
N SER A 65 55.14 -9.80 12.67
CA SER A 65 56.17 -9.67 11.63
C SER A 65 55.83 -8.55 10.64
N ASN A 66 54.56 -8.17 10.53
CA ASN A 66 54.12 -7.00 9.77
C ASN A 66 54.12 -5.75 10.68
N ASN A 67 54.89 -4.73 10.30
CA ASN A 67 55.00 -3.50 11.09
C ASN A 67 53.69 -2.72 11.16
N ASP A 68 52.88 -2.70 10.09
CA ASP A 68 51.61 -1.97 10.07
C ASP A 68 50.61 -2.60 11.05
N LEU A 69 50.53 -3.95 11.05
CA LEU A 69 49.69 -4.69 12.00
C LEU A 69 50.17 -4.50 13.44
N LYS A 70 51.48 -4.43 13.66
CA LYS A 70 52.07 -4.18 14.98
C LYS A 70 51.61 -2.84 15.55
N GLU A 71 51.54 -1.78 14.76
CA GLU A 71 51.00 -0.48 15.19
C GLU A 71 49.51 -0.55 15.54
N PHE A 72 48.71 -1.25 14.73
CA PHE A 72 47.28 -1.44 15.00
C PHE A 72 47.03 -2.21 16.30
N TYR A 73 47.76 -3.30 16.54
CA TYR A 73 47.69 -4.06 17.78
C TYR A 73 48.09 -3.21 18.99
N LEU A 74 49.13 -2.37 18.85
CA LEU A 74 49.61 -1.51 19.93
C LEU A 74 48.57 -0.45 20.28
N TYR A 75 47.97 0.19 19.27
CA TYR A 75 46.84 1.10 19.48
C TYR A 75 45.68 0.42 20.23
N LEU A 76 45.31 -0.81 19.85
CA LEU A 76 44.21 -1.54 20.48
C LEU A 76 44.48 -1.85 21.96
N THR A 77 45.73 -2.02 22.39
CA THR A 77 46.06 -2.14 23.83
C THR A 77 45.71 -0.88 24.63
N SER A 78 45.78 0.29 23.99
CA SER A 78 45.39 1.57 24.61
C SER A 78 43.87 1.79 24.56
N ASN A 79 43.19 1.23 23.56
CA ASN A 79 41.74 1.25 23.44
C ASN A 79 41.09 -0.04 23.95
N LYS A 80 41.12 -0.24 25.27
CA LYS A 80 40.66 -1.47 25.94
C LYS A 80 39.24 -1.87 25.55
N LYS A 81 38.31 -0.92 25.48
CA LYS A 81 36.91 -1.20 25.13
C LYS A 81 36.78 -1.82 23.74
N LEU A 82 37.47 -1.26 22.74
CA LEU A 82 37.44 -1.80 21.39
C LEU A 82 38.15 -3.15 21.33
N ASN A 83 39.30 -3.29 21.99
CA ASN A 83 40.03 -4.56 22.05
C ASN A 83 39.17 -5.67 22.66
N GLU A 84 38.57 -5.44 23.83
CA GLU A 84 37.65 -6.38 24.48
C GLU A 84 36.46 -6.73 23.58
N PHE A 85 35.84 -5.74 22.94
CA PHE A 85 34.77 -5.98 21.99
C PHE A 85 35.24 -6.87 20.84
N LEU A 86 36.39 -6.60 20.23
CA LEU A 86 36.95 -7.44 19.17
C LEU A 86 37.23 -8.86 19.63
N VAL A 87 37.58 -9.09 20.90
CA VAL A 87 37.82 -10.42 21.47
C VAL A 87 36.50 -11.17 21.70
N ASN A 88 35.63 -10.64 22.56
CA ASN A 88 34.47 -11.38 23.09
C ASN A 88 33.10 -10.68 22.90
N GLY A 89 33.07 -9.45 22.37
CA GLY A 89 31.84 -8.71 22.13
C GLY A 89 31.33 -7.93 23.33
N ASN A 90 32.19 -7.56 24.28
CA ASN A 90 31.83 -6.70 25.42
C ASN A 90 31.22 -5.37 24.94
N GLU A 91 29.91 -5.22 25.12
CA GLU A 91 29.10 -4.10 24.63
C GLU A 91 29.35 -2.77 25.35
N SER A 92 30.16 -2.75 26.42
CA SER A 92 30.61 -1.50 27.07
C SER A 92 31.35 -0.55 26.13
N LEU A 93 31.74 -1.01 24.93
CA LEU A 93 32.20 -0.19 23.82
C LEU A 93 31.21 0.93 23.45
N PHE A 94 29.91 0.64 23.49
CA PHE A 94 28.87 1.57 23.05
C PHE A 94 28.61 2.69 24.08
N ASP A 95 29.04 2.49 25.34
CA ASP A 95 28.99 3.51 26.38
C ASP A 95 29.98 4.64 26.11
N ASN A 96 29.47 5.78 25.63
CA ASN A 96 30.25 6.99 25.34
C ASN A 96 31.41 6.72 24.36
N PHE A 97 31.12 6.08 23.23
CA PHE A 97 32.11 5.80 22.19
C PHE A 97 32.88 7.08 21.80
N LYS A 98 34.21 7.04 21.91
CA LYS A 98 35.10 8.15 21.57
C LYS A 98 35.62 7.99 20.15
N GLN A 99 35.50 9.05 19.35
CA GLN A 99 36.05 9.06 18.01
C GLN A 99 37.57 9.29 18.05
N ASP A 100 38.30 8.50 17.27
CA ASP A 100 39.75 8.61 17.10
C ASP A 100 40.10 8.76 15.61
N SER A 101 41.22 9.40 15.31
CA SER A 101 41.69 9.67 13.95
C SER A 101 42.03 8.39 13.20
N ILE A 102 42.48 7.35 13.91
CA ILE A 102 42.83 6.05 13.32
C ILE A 102 41.62 5.38 12.64
N PHE A 103 40.40 5.65 13.09
CA PHE A 103 39.19 5.08 12.50
C PHE A 103 38.88 5.62 11.09
N LYS A 104 39.58 6.67 10.65
CA LYS A 104 39.51 7.18 9.28
C LYS A 104 40.43 6.43 8.33
N LEU A 105 41.35 5.60 8.84
CA LEU A 105 42.26 4.81 8.03
C LEU A 105 41.55 3.55 7.55
N ALA A 106 41.38 3.44 6.23
CA ALA A 106 40.73 2.28 5.62
C ALA A 106 41.42 0.96 5.99
N ASP A 107 42.75 0.95 6.06
CA ASP A 107 43.53 -0.24 6.42
C ASP A 107 43.24 -0.72 7.85
N PHE A 108 43.10 0.21 8.80
CA PHE A 108 42.73 -0.13 10.18
C PHE A 108 41.30 -0.68 10.25
N VAL A 109 40.35 -0.04 9.57
CA VAL A 109 38.96 -0.51 9.52
C VAL A 109 38.88 -1.90 8.88
N ASN A 110 39.56 -2.11 7.75
CA ASN A 110 39.64 -3.41 7.08
C ASN A 110 40.29 -4.49 7.97
N PHE A 111 41.25 -4.11 8.80
CA PHE A 111 41.89 -5.01 9.75
C PHE A 111 40.94 -5.47 10.87
N ILE A 112 40.18 -4.57 11.49
CA ILE A 112 39.29 -4.92 12.62
C ILE A 112 37.94 -5.50 12.16
N SER A 113 37.46 -5.11 10.98
CA SER A 113 36.11 -5.37 10.48
C SER A 113 35.71 -6.86 10.47
N PRO A 114 36.57 -7.82 10.06
CA PRO A 114 36.24 -9.25 10.10
C PRO A 114 35.90 -9.79 11.50
N TYR A 115 36.42 -9.15 12.55
CA TYR A 115 36.18 -9.52 13.94
C TYR A 115 35.08 -8.67 14.58
N TYR A 116 34.96 -7.42 14.14
CA TYR A 116 33.97 -6.44 14.59
C TYR A 116 32.56 -6.77 14.06
N ALA A 117 32.42 -6.97 12.74
CA ALA A 117 31.13 -7.08 12.07
C ALA A 117 30.22 -8.19 12.64
N PRO A 118 30.68 -9.43 12.91
CA PRO A 118 29.81 -10.47 13.48
C PRO A 118 29.31 -10.14 14.89
N LYS A 119 30.11 -9.42 15.68
CA LYS A 119 29.76 -9.06 17.05
C LYS A 119 28.86 -7.82 17.09
N PHE A 120 29.13 -6.89 16.18
CA PHE A 120 28.26 -5.76 15.90
C PHE A 120 26.88 -6.23 15.46
N ASP A 121 26.79 -7.18 14.52
CA ASP A 121 25.52 -7.79 14.08
C ASP A 121 24.73 -8.36 15.26
N LYS A 122 25.40 -9.12 16.12
CA LYS A 122 24.78 -9.70 17.32
C LYS A 122 24.28 -8.65 18.32
N ALA A 123 25.10 -7.65 18.64
CA ALA A 123 24.69 -6.59 19.56
C ALA A 123 23.53 -5.78 18.98
N LEU A 124 23.61 -5.46 17.68
CA LEU A 124 22.59 -4.70 16.97
C LEU A 124 21.26 -5.46 16.92
N SER A 125 21.29 -6.76 16.62
CA SER A 125 20.07 -7.58 16.58
C SER A 125 19.45 -7.73 17.97
N THR A 126 20.27 -7.90 19.01
CA THR A 126 19.78 -7.99 20.39
C THR A 126 19.05 -6.71 20.78
N ALA A 127 19.66 -5.54 20.53
CA ALA A 127 19.01 -4.25 20.79
C ALA A 127 17.74 -4.03 19.96
N PHE A 128 17.67 -4.59 18.73
CA PHE A 128 16.49 -4.51 17.89
C PHE A 128 15.34 -5.41 18.39
N GLU A 129 15.64 -6.62 18.85
CA GLU A 129 14.66 -7.58 19.38
C GLU A 129 14.17 -7.19 20.78
N ASP A 130 15.03 -6.61 21.62
CA ASP A 130 14.69 -6.12 22.96
C ASP A 130 13.94 -4.77 22.95
N GLU A 131 13.65 -4.23 21.76
CA GLU A 131 13.01 -2.93 21.54
C GLU A 131 13.75 -1.72 22.18
N ASP A 132 15.08 -1.83 22.38
CA ASP A 132 15.90 -0.74 22.93
C ASP A 132 16.41 0.19 21.83
N VAL A 133 15.56 1.15 21.46
CA VAL A 133 15.86 2.19 20.45
C VAL A 133 17.12 3.00 20.80
N GLN A 134 17.42 3.24 22.08
CA GLN A 134 18.56 4.08 22.47
C GLN A 134 19.88 3.32 22.33
N LEU A 135 19.91 2.06 22.74
CA LEU A 135 21.04 1.17 22.52
C LEU A 135 21.26 0.94 21.03
N LEU A 136 20.18 0.67 20.26
CA LEU A 136 20.23 0.50 18.81
C LEU A 136 20.91 1.70 18.13
N LYS A 137 20.49 2.93 18.47
CA LYS A 137 21.11 4.17 17.96
C LYS A 137 22.58 4.29 18.37
N SER A 138 22.94 3.89 19.58
CA SER A 138 24.31 3.96 20.10
C SER A 138 25.24 2.98 19.38
N ILE A 139 24.76 1.77 19.10
CA ILE A 139 25.46 0.77 18.30
C ILE A 139 25.64 1.30 16.87
N LEU A 140 24.57 1.76 16.20
CA LEU A 140 24.62 2.25 14.82
C LEU A 140 25.59 3.41 14.59
N LYS A 141 25.83 4.26 15.61
CA LYS A 141 26.85 5.32 15.54
C LYS A 141 28.25 4.79 15.28
N THR A 142 28.53 3.52 15.60
CA THR A 142 29.82 2.87 15.41
C THR A 142 29.93 2.08 14.09
N SER A 143 28.90 2.12 13.25
CA SER A 143 28.83 1.38 11.97
C SER A 143 29.98 1.71 11.01
N PHE A 144 30.61 2.88 11.12
CA PHE A 144 31.78 3.26 10.31
C PHE A 144 33.03 2.38 10.57
N LEU A 145 33.03 1.55 11.62
CA LEU A 145 34.06 0.54 11.88
C LEU A 145 33.86 -0.75 11.07
N VAL A 146 32.78 -0.85 10.29
CA VAL A 146 32.51 -1.95 9.37
C VAL A 146 33.00 -1.58 7.98
N SER A 147 33.90 -2.39 7.41
CA SER A 147 34.35 -2.26 6.03
C SER A 147 33.27 -2.67 5.03
N GLN A 148 33.33 -2.14 3.81
CA GLN A 148 32.36 -2.45 2.75
C GLN A 148 32.24 -3.96 2.48
N SER A 149 33.35 -4.70 2.56
CA SER A 149 33.40 -6.16 2.36
C SER A 149 32.66 -6.95 3.44
N ASN A 150 32.39 -6.36 4.61
CA ASN A 150 31.76 -7.01 5.74
C ASN A 150 30.39 -6.41 6.12
N VAL A 151 29.88 -5.44 5.35
CA VAL A 151 28.55 -4.83 5.58
C VAL A 151 27.44 -5.90 5.63
N ASN A 152 27.46 -6.87 4.72
CA ASN A 152 26.48 -7.97 4.73
C ASN A 152 26.60 -8.86 5.97
N THR A 153 27.79 -8.99 6.55
CA THR A 153 27.99 -9.73 7.81
C THR A 153 27.45 -8.93 8.99
N ALA A 154 27.63 -7.61 8.98
CA ALA A 154 27.26 -6.70 10.08
C ALA A 154 25.74 -6.48 10.24
N TYR A 155 24.96 -6.72 9.18
CA TYR A 155 23.52 -6.47 9.14
C TYR A 155 22.70 -7.72 8.82
N LYS A 156 23.34 -8.89 8.82
CA LYS A 156 22.75 -10.15 8.38
C LYS A 156 21.51 -10.51 9.20
N THR A 157 21.61 -10.43 10.52
CA THR A 157 20.58 -10.94 11.42
C THR A 157 19.32 -10.10 11.35
N ILE A 158 19.43 -8.77 11.41
CA ILE A 158 18.27 -7.88 11.24
C ILE A 158 17.66 -8.04 9.85
N SER A 159 18.47 -8.12 8.79
CA SER A 159 17.97 -8.36 7.44
C SER A 159 17.13 -9.64 7.36
N ASN A 160 17.56 -10.72 8.04
CA ASN A 160 16.82 -11.97 8.07
C ASN A 160 15.53 -11.85 8.90
N ILE A 161 15.57 -11.17 10.06
CA ILE A 161 14.38 -10.93 10.90
C ILE A 161 13.31 -10.20 10.08
N LEU A 162 13.68 -9.10 9.41
CA LEU A 162 12.76 -8.32 8.59
C LEU A 162 12.22 -9.14 7.41
N GLN A 163 13.07 -9.93 6.77
CA GLN A 163 12.65 -10.77 5.65
C GLN A 163 11.66 -11.87 6.08
N ASN A 164 11.88 -12.50 7.24
CA ASN A 164 10.97 -13.52 7.78
C ASN A 164 9.61 -12.90 8.11
N ARG A 165 9.58 -11.77 8.84
CA ARG A 165 8.35 -11.03 9.14
C ARG A 165 7.62 -10.59 7.88
N LEU A 166 8.35 -10.18 6.84
CA LEU A 166 7.77 -9.81 5.54
C LEU A 166 7.14 -11.01 4.84
N THR A 167 7.78 -12.18 4.87
CA THR A 167 7.21 -13.41 4.32
C THR A 167 5.92 -13.80 5.03
N GLU A 168 5.90 -13.76 6.36
CA GLU A 168 4.69 -14.02 7.14
C GLU A 168 3.55 -13.02 6.83
N LEU A 169 3.88 -11.72 6.70
CA LEU A 169 2.89 -10.71 6.31
C LEU A 169 2.33 -10.98 4.90
N SER A 170 3.18 -11.45 3.98
CA SER A 170 2.77 -11.74 2.61
C SER A 170 1.87 -12.98 2.50
N GLU A 171 2.08 -13.96 3.36
CA GLU A 171 1.15 -15.09 3.52
C GLU A 171 -0.22 -14.58 3.99
N ILE A 172 -0.27 -13.73 5.03
CA ILE A 172 -1.53 -13.14 5.51
C ILE A 172 -2.24 -12.34 4.42
N HIS A 173 -1.51 -11.50 3.68
CA HIS A 173 -2.06 -10.76 2.54
C HIS A 173 -2.65 -11.72 1.49
N THR A 174 -1.93 -12.78 1.13
CA THR A 174 -2.40 -13.77 0.16
C THR A 174 -3.66 -14.49 0.64
N ASP A 175 -3.69 -14.91 1.90
CA ASP A 175 -4.83 -15.60 2.50
C ASP A 175 -6.06 -14.69 2.56
N ILE A 176 -5.90 -13.41 2.92
CA ILE A 176 -7.00 -12.44 2.92
C ILE A 176 -7.51 -12.23 1.49
N LYS A 177 -6.60 -12.03 0.54
CA LYS A 177 -6.94 -11.81 -0.86
C LYS A 177 -7.72 -12.97 -1.48
N ASN A 178 -7.41 -14.20 -1.07
CA ASN A 178 -8.07 -15.42 -1.55
C ASN A 178 -9.31 -15.83 -0.73
N GLU A 179 -9.72 -15.03 0.26
CA GLU A 179 -10.79 -15.37 1.21
C GLU A 179 -10.53 -16.68 2.01
N GLU A 180 -9.25 -17.03 2.22
CA GLU A 180 -8.79 -18.23 2.95
C GLU A 180 -8.32 -17.91 4.37
N SER A 181 -8.27 -16.62 4.72
CA SER A 181 -7.78 -16.16 6.02
C SER A 181 -8.70 -16.50 7.19
N ASN A 182 -8.11 -16.58 8.38
CA ASN A 182 -8.85 -16.66 9.65
C ASN A 182 -9.35 -15.28 10.13
N TYR A 183 -8.97 -14.19 9.46
CA TYR A 183 -9.49 -12.86 9.79
C TYR A 183 -10.92 -12.68 9.28
N ASP A 184 -11.76 -12.04 10.08
CA ASP A 184 -13.15 -11.68 9.82
C ASP A 184 -13.40 -10.20 10.18
N ASP A 185 -14.63 -9.72 9.98
CA ASP A 185 -15.01 -8.34 10.28
C ASP A 185 -14.77 -7.94 11.74
N ASP A 186 -14.80 -8.89 12.68
CA ASP A 186 -14.67 -8.64 14.10
C ASP A 186 -13.20 -8.52 14.53
N ASN A 187 -12.29 -9.26 13.89
CA ASN A 187 -10.88 -9.33 14.29
C ASN A 187 -9.89 -8.69 13.29
N ILE A 188 -10.34 -8.21 12.13
CA ILE A 188 -9.44 -7.65 11.10
C ILE A 188 -8.61 -6.45 11.59
N HIS A 189 -9.05 -5.78 12.65
CA HIS A 189 -8.31 -4.69 13.29
C HIS A 189 -6.98 -5.14 13.91
N GLU A 190 -6.85 -6.41 14.32
CA GLU A 190 -5.64 -7.00 14.91
C GLU A 190 -4.46 -7.01 13.92
N VAL A 191 -4.74 -6.98 12.60
CA VAL A 191 -3.70 -6.89 11.57
C VAL A 191 -2.85 -5.61 11.71
N VAL A 192 -3.45 -4.51 12.19
CA VAL A 192 -2.71 -3.26 12.44
C VAL A 192 -1.71 -3.42 13.56
N ASP A 193 -2.09 -4.12 14.62
CA ASP A 193 -1.23 -4.40 15.77
C ASP A 193 -0.07 -5.30 15.35
N LEU A 194 -0.36 -6.36 14.58
CA LEU A 194 0.64 -7.25 14.01
C LEU A 194 1.66 -6.49 13.13
N VAL A 195 1.19 -5.63 12.22
CA VAL A 195 2.06 -4.82 11.36
C VAL A 195 2.94 -3.90 12.20
N THR A 196 2.40 -3.30 13.26
CA THR A 196 3.14 -2.38 14.12
C THR A 196 4.18 -3.11 14.97
N GLU A 197 3.89 -4.33 15.43
CA GLU A 197 4.81 -5.21 16.14
C GLU A 197 5.93 -5.73 15.21
N TYR A 198 5.58 -6.12 13.99
CA TYR A 198 6.54 -6.65 13.03
C TYR A 198 7.48 -5.56 12.50
N PHE A 199 6.95 -4.35 12.30
CA PHE A 199 7.63 -3.27 11.62
C PHE A 199 7.62 -1.96 12.43
N PRO A 200 8.15 -1.93 13.66
CA PRO A 200 8.04 -0.74 14.50
C PRO A 200 8.80 0.44 13.90
N THR A 201 8.06 1.51 13.60
CA THR A 201 8.57 2.70 12.90
C THR A 201 9.81 3.29 13.56
N GLU A 202 9.84 3.40 14.89
CA GLU A 202 10.97 4.00 15.61
C GLU A 202 12.27 3.23 15.41
N HIS A 203 12.20 1.91 15.27
CA HIS A 203 13.36 1.04 15.04
C HIS A 203 13.78 1.07 13.57
N LEU A 204 12.84 0.87 12.65
CA LEU A 204 13.11 0.89 11.21
C LEU A 204 13.71 2.21 10.75
N ASN A 205 13.23 3.33 11.28
CA ASN A 205 13.72 4.66 10.90
C ASN A 205 15.14 4.96 11.42
N CYS A 206 15.67 4.16 12.34
CA CYS A 206 17.05 4.26 12.76
C CYS A 206 18.01 3.53 11.82
N LEU A 207 17.52 2.56 11.04
CA LEU A 207 18.36 1.69 10.24
C LEU A 207 19.05 2.46 9.10
N PRO A 208 20.30 2.10 8.76
CA PRO A 208 21.08 2.78 7.72
C PRO A 208 20.52 2.51 6.32
N ASN A 209 20.99 3.29 5.33
CA ASN A 209 20.57 3.19 3.93
C ASN A 209 20.65 1.79 3.32
N TYR A 210 21.49 0.92 3.88
CA TYR A 210 21.54 -0.50 3.57
C TYR A 210 20.14 -1.17 3.56
N PHE A 211 19.26 -0.78 4.48
CA PHE A 211 17.93 -1.38 4.66
C PHE A 211 16.83 -0.73 3.81
N GLN A 212 17.10 0.35 3.09
CA GLN A 212 16.06 1.12 2.40
C GLN A 212 15.29 0.28 1.37
N SER A 213 15.97 -0.62 0.66
CA SER A 213 15.31 -1.57 -0.25
C SER A 213 14.32 -2.50 0.48
N GLN A 214 14.69 -3.00 1.67
CA GLN A 214 13.81 -3.85 2.47
C GLN A 214 12.65 -3.06 3.08
N ILE A 215 12.91 -1.86 3.60
CA ILE A 215 11.87 -0.96 4.14
C ILE A 215 10.84 -0.61 3.05
N LEU A 216 11.29 -0.37 1.81
CA LEU A 216 10.38 -0.14 0.69
C LEU A 216 9.53 -1.38 0.37
N LYS A 217 10.10 -2.58 0.41
CA LYS A 217 9.33 -3.83 0.22
C LYS A 217 8.27 -4.01 1.30
N ILE A 218 8.62 -3.75 2.56
CA ILE A 218 7.68 -3.77 3.69
C ILE A 218 6.54 -2.78 3.45
N ALA A 219 6.85 -1.54 3.07
CA ALA A 219 5.85 -0.52 2.77
C ALA A 219 4.91 -0.93 1.61
N ASN A 220 5.46 -1.52 0.55
CA ASN A 220 4.67 -2.04 -0.56
C ASN A 220 3.75 -3.18 -0.13
N GLU A 221 4.25 -4.13 0.67
CA GLU A 221 3.45 -5.26 1.13
C GLU A 221 2.31 -4.81 2.05
N ILE A 222 2.57 -3.88 2.97
CA ILE A 222 1.52 -3.27 3.79
C ILE A 222 0.49 -2.54 2.91
N ASN A 223 0.93 -1.88 1.83
CA ASN A 223 0.03 -1.24 0.88
C ASN A 223 -0.82 -2.27 0.11
N TYR A 224 -0.27 -3.41 -0.30
CA TYR A 224 -1.03 -4.48 -0.94
C TYR A 224 -2.03 -5.12 0.03
N LEU A 225 -1.61 -5.39 1.25
CA LEU A 225 -2.47 -5.85 2.34
C LEU A 225 -3.63 -4.88 2.59
N ASN A 226 -3.38 -3.57 2.58
CA ASN A 226 -4.44 -2.55 2.68
C ASN A 226 -5.51 -2.72 1.59
N VAL A 227 -5.10 -2.99 0.34
CA VAL A 227 -6.04 -3.16 -0.78
C VAL A 227 -6.85 -4.43 -0.59
N ALA A 228 -6.19 -5.55 -0.24
CA ALA A 228 -6.87 -6.81 0.01
C ALA A 228 -7.88 -6.71 1.17
N ILE A 229 -7.56 -5.98 2.23
CA ILE A 229 -8.48 -5.74 3.35
C ILE A 229 -9.68 -4.90 2.90
N TRP A 230 -9.46 -3.88 2.08
CA TRP A 230 -10.56 -3.10 1.54
C TRP A 230 -11.44 -3.94 0.59
N ASP A 231 -10.85 -4.80 -0.23
CA ASP A 231 -11.59 -5.67 -1.14
C ASP A 231 -12.50 -6.66 -0.41
N ASN A 232 -12.03 -7.24 0.70
CA ASN A 232 -12.72 -8.33 1.37
C ASN A 232 -13.59 -7.90 2.57
N PHE A 233 -13.21 -6.82 3.28
CA PHE A 233 -13.89 -6.41 4.53
C PHE A 233 -14.52 -5.01 4.48
N ASP A 234 -14.27 -4.21 3.43
CA ASP A 234 -14.68 -2.79 3.33
C ASP A 234 -14.30 -1.93 4.57
N ASN A 235 -13.26 -2.35 5.31
CA ASN A 235 -12.87 -1.73 6.57
C ASN A 235 -11.88 -0.57 6.35
N THR A 236 -12.44 0.58 5.96
CA THR A 236 -11.67 1.80 5.68
C THR A 236 -10.85 2.35 6.86
N GLN A 237 -11.19 2.01 8.12
CA GLN A 237 -10.41 2.44 9.28
C GLN A 237 -9.10 1.65 9.39
N VAL A 238 -9.14 0.33 9.21
CA VAL A 238 -7.95 -0.52 9.21
C VAL A 238 -7.02 -0.12 8.07
N CYS A 239 -7.56 0.04 6.84
CA CYS A 239 -6.79 0.52 5.70
C CYS A 239 -6.12 1.88 5.98
N GLN A 240 -6.83 2.82 6.63
CA GLN A 240 -6.26 4.11 6.98
C GLN A 240 -5.09 3.96 7.95
N ASN A 241 -5.23 3.12 8.99
CA ASN A 241 -4.18 2.91 9.99
C ASN A 241 -2.93 2.26 9.38
N LEU A 242 -3.09 1.30 8.47
CA LEU A 242 -1.98 0.67 7.75
C LEU A 242 -1.21 1.67 6.88
N LEU A 243 -1.93 2.52 6.14
CA LEU A 243 -1.30 3.56 5.33
C LEU A 243 -0.69 4.67 6.20
N GLU A 244 -1.28 4.97 7.36
CA GLU A 244 -0.71 5.87 8.36
C GLU A 244 0.63 5.33 8.89
N HIS A 245 0.71 4.03 9.14
CA HIS A 245 1.97 3.38 9.50
C HIS A 245 3.02 3.59 8.40
N ILE A 246 2.69 3.30 7.13
CA ILE A 246 3.61 3.48 6.00
C ILE A 246 4.17 4.91 5.90
N ILE A 247 3.32 5.94 6.02
CA ILE A 247 3.78 7.34 5.86
C ILE A 247 4.73 7.79 6.99
N THR A 248 4.73 7.08 8.13
CA THR A 248 5.67 7.34 9.23
C THR A 248 7.05 6.72 8.99
N LEU A 249 7.18 5.76 8.07
CA LEU A 249 8.45 5.15 7.72
C LEU A 249 9.34 6.13 6.93
N ASN A 250 10.64 6.09 7.22
CA ASN A 250 11.66 6.84 6.51
C ASN A 250 12.06 6.10 5.23
N ILE A 251 11.20 6.18 4.23
CA ILE A 251 11.39 5.57 2.91
C ILE A 251 12.09 6.59 2.00
N ASP A 252 13.30 6.26 1.56
CA ASP A 252 13.99 7.00 0.50
C ASP A 252 13.35 6.69 -0.86
N GLY A 253 12.90 7.72 -1.59
CA GLY A 253 12.58 7.59 -3.01
C GLY A 253 11.26 8.20 -3.50
N LEU A 254 11.11 8.14 -4.83
CA LEU A 254 9.99 8.67 -5.64
C LEU A 254 8.59 8.13 -5.28
N ASN A 255 8.51 7.13 -4.40
CA ASN A 255 7.26 6.42 -4.06
C ASN A 255 6.55 6.99 -2.83
N LYS A 256 7.21 7.84 -2.02
CA LYS A 256 6.57 8.49 -0.88
C LYS A 256 5.33 9.33 -1.27
N PRO A 257 5.34 10.10 -2.37
CA PRO A 257 4.13 10.75 -2.88
C PRO A 257 2.97 9.79 -3.17
N THR A 258 3.26 8.56 -3.58
CA THR A 258 2.26 7.53 -3.88
C THR A 258 1.54 7.07 -2.64
N PHE A 259 2.29 6.67 -1.60
CA PHE A 259 1.70 6.27 -0.33
C PHE A 259 0.89 7.40 0.29
N GLN A 260 1.37 8.65 0.17
CA GLN A 260 0.59 9.82 0.60
C GLN A 260 -0.72 9.94 -0.16
N LYS A 261 -0.72 9.76 -1.48
CA LYS A 261 -1.95 9.85 -2.28
C LYS A 261 -2.94 8.73 -1.93
N ASN A 262 -2.46 7.49 -1.77
CA ASN A 262 -3.30 6.37 -1.32
C ASN A 262 -3.90 6.65 0.07
N TYR A 263 -3.07 7.15 1.00
CA TYR A 263 -3.52 7.56 2.34
C TYR A 263 -4.62 8.61 2.28
N GLU A 264 -4.47 9.67 1.47
CA GLU A 264 -5.53 10.69 1.35
C GLU A 264 -6.83 10.15 0.74
N ILE A 265 -6.75 9.20 -0.20
CA ILE A 265 -7.94 8.52 -0.76
C ILE A 265 -8.69 7.76 0.33
N VAL A 266 -7.97 6.89 1.06
CA VAL A 266 -8.55 6.04 2.11
C VAL A 266 -9.07 6.89 3.27
N LYS A 267 -8.31 7.90 3.70
CA LYS A 267 -8.70 8.82 4.77
C LYS A 267 -10.01 9.54 4.46
N ARG A 268 -10.17 10.06 3.23
CA ARG A 268 -11.43 10.67 2.80
C ARG A 268 -12.57 9.67 2.84
N LYS A 269 -12.37 8.44 2.36
CA LYS A 269 -13.38 7.38 2.38
C LYS A 269 -13.79 6.97 3.79
N ASN A 270 -12.83 6.86 4.71
CA ASN A 270 -13.10 6.58 6.11
C ASN A 270 -13.90 7.73 6.77
N GLN A 271 -13.56 8.99 6.46
CA GLN A 271 -14.33 10.15 6.93
C GLN A 271 -15.78 10.14 6.40
N GLU A 272 -15.99 9.82 5.12
CA GLU A 272 -17.32 9.66 4.53
C GLU A 272 -18.12 8.57 5.27
N ARG A 273 -17.52 7.41 5.56
CA ARG A 273 -18.16 6.32 6.32
C ARG A 273 -18.56 6.77 7.73
N ILE A 274 -17.65 7.39 8.48
CA ILE A 274 -17.91 7.89 9.83
C ILE A 274 -19.05 8.92 9.83
N GLU A 275 -19.10 9.81 8.84
CA GLU A 275 -20.20 10.76 8.69
C GLU A 275 -21.53 10.06 8.39
N GLN A 276 -21.53 9.05 7.51
CA GLN A 276 -22.72 8.25 7.19
C GLN A 276 -23.25 7.51 8.41
N GLU A 277 -22.39 6.83 9.17
CA GLU A 277 -22.76 6.12 10.41
C GLU A 277 -23.35 7.07 11.46
N ARG A 278 -22.71 8.22 11.66
CA ARG A 278 -23.20 9.27 12.57
C ARG A 278 -24.59 9.77 12.17
N ASN A 279 -24.85 9.87 10.87
CA ASN A 279 -26.10 10.39 10.32
C ASN A 279 -27.19 9.30 10.17
N ALA A 280 -26.82 8.01 10.20
CA ALA A 280 -27.72 6.88 9.97
C ALA A 280 -28.97 6.84 10.89
N PRO A 281 -28.90 7.13 12.20
CA PRO A 281 -30.09 7.14 13.06
C PRO A 281 -31.12 8.20 12.64
N ILE A 282 -30.65 9.37 12.21
CA ILE A 282 -31.51 10.46 11.72
C ILE A 282 -32.18 10.03 10.42
N LEU A 283 -31.40 9.49 9.46
CA LEU A 283 -31.90 9.00 8.18
C LEU A 283 -32.98 7.92 8.38
N ARG A 284 -32.70 6.91 9.23
CA ARG A 284 -33.66 5.84 9.56
C ARG A 284 -34.95 6.37 10.16
N LYS A 285 -34.86 7.30 11.12
CA LYS A 285 -36.04 7.90 11.77
C LYS A 285 -36.97 8.56 10.76
N TYR A 286 -36.45 9.45 9.91
CA TYR A 286 -37.29 10.23 9.02
C TYR A 286 -37.72 9.45 7.77
N ALA A 287 -36.92 8.51 7.27
CA ALA A 287 -37.38 7.60 6.24
C ALA A 287 -38.52 6.70 6.72
N GLY A 288 -38.45 6.19 7.95
CA GLY A 288 -39.56 5.43 8.56
C GLY A 288 -40.85 6.24 8.63
N TYR A 289 -40.75 7.53 9.01
CA TYR A 289 -41.90 8.44 8.99
C TYR A 289 -42.47 8.64 7.57
N LEU A 290 -41.62 8.84 6.56
CA LEU A 290 -42.06 9.05 5.17
C LEU A 290 -42.71 7.80 4.55
N ILE A 291 -42.20 6.61 4.86
CA ILE A 291 -42.81 5.34 4.44
C ILE A 291 -44.20 5.18 5.05
N GLN A 292 -44.33 5.41 6.36
CA GLN A 292 -45.63 5.37 7.03
C GLN A 292 -46.58 6.44 6.48
N SER A 293 -46.06 7.63 6.16
CA SER A 293 -46.82 8.71 5.54
C SER A 293 -47.50 8.28 4.25
N LYS A 294 -46.79 7.53 3.40
CA LYS A 294 -47.35 7.00 2.15
C LYS A 294 -48.50 6.03 2.42
N SER A 295 -48.28 5.06 3.32
CA SER A 295 -49.33 4.11 3.73
C SER A 295 -50.56 4.84 4.30
N LYS A 296 -50.37 5.89 5.09
CA LYS A 296 -51.47 6.67 5.66
C LYS A 296 -52.25 7.48 4.62
N ILE A 297 -51.60 7.97 3.58
CA ILE A 297 -52.28 8.62 2.45
C ILE A 297 -53.18 7.60 1.71
N GLU A 298 -52.66 6.40 1.42
CA GLU A 298 -53.43 5.32 0.78
C GLU A 298 -54.62 4.87 1.64
N GLU A 299 -54.47 4.80 2.97
CA GLU A 299 -55.58 4.50 3.88
C GLU A 299 -56.67 5.59 3.88
N ILE A 300 -56.30 6.86 3.71
CA ILE A 300 -57.26 7.98 3.60
C ILE A 300 -58.00 7.92 2.26
N GLU A 301 -57.27 7.70 1.17
CA GLU A 301 -57.83 7.54 -0.18
C GLU A 301 -58.86 6.39 -0.22
N ASN A 302 -58.49 5.24 0.37
CA ASN A 302 -59.37 4.07 0.48
C ASN A 302 -60.44 4.17 1.57
N LYS A 303 -60.49 5.29 2.29
CA LYS A 303 -61.42 5.58 3.39
C LYS A 303 -61.40 4.57 4.55
N THR A 304 -60.26 3.93 4.76
CA THR A 304 -60.03 3.01 5.90
C THR A 304 -59.49 3.74 7.13
N LEU A 305 -58.95 4.95 6.95
CA LEU A 305 -58.54 5.86 8.02
C LEU A 305 -59.37 7.15 7.99
N THR A 306 -59.73 7.67 9.17
CA THR A 306 -60.46 8.94 9.26
C THR A 306 -59.48 10.14 9.34
N PRO A 307 -59.89 11.34 8.89
CA PRO A 307 -59.04 12.54 8.99
C PRO A 307 -58.58 12.87 10.41
N SER A 308 -59.43 12.70 11.43
CA SER A 308 -59.06 12.96 12.83
C SER A 308 -58.03 11.97 13.36
N SER A 309 -58.17 10.68 13.00
CA SER A 309 -57.18 9.64 13.33
C SER A 309 -55.84 9.90 12.65
N LEU A 310 -55.84 10.34 11.38
CA LEU A 310 -54.64 10.75 10.68
C LEU A 310 -53.94 11.91 11.38
N LEU A 311 -54.67 12.97 11.72
CA LEU A 311 -54.10 14.13 12.41
C LEU A 311 -53.51 13.75 13.77
N SER A 312 -54.17 12.85 14.51
CA SER A 312 -53.64 12.29 15.74
C SER A 312 -52.32 11.54 15.52
N TRP A 313 -52.25 10.70 14.49
CA TRP A 313 -51.02 9.98 14.15
C TRP A 313 -49.89 10.96 13.76
N VAL A 314 -50.17 11.98 12.93
CA VAL A 314 -49.17 13.00 12.58
C VAL A 314 -48.65 13.70 13.83
N ASN A 315 -49.54 14.09 14.75
CA ASN A 315 -49.16 14.74 16.00
C ASN A 315 -48.22 13.89 16.88
N SER A 316 -48.39 12.58 16.89
CA SER A 316 -47.52 11.67 17.64
C SER A 316 -46.24 11.28 16.90
N SER A 317 -46.28 11.22 15.57
CA SER A 317 -45.21 10.62 14.76
C SER A 317 -44.14 11.61 14.32
N ILE A 318 -44.42 12.92 14.29
CA ILE A 318 -43.46 13.94 13.87
C ILE A 318 -43.51 15.21 14.72
N SER A 319 -42.34 15.63 15.22
CA SER A 319 -42.12 16.84 16.00
C SER A 319 -41.52 17.94 15.12
N ILE A 320 -42.31 18.96 14.78
CA ILE A 320 -41.84 20.10 13.97
C ILE A 320 -40.64 20.82 14.61
N PRO A 321 -40.60 21.04 15.94
CA PRO A 321 -39.39 21.59 16.58
C PRO A 321 -38.14 20.73 16.35
N ASP A 322 -38.25 19.41 16.36
CA ASP A 322 -37.10 18.53 16.13
C ASP A 322 -36.66 18.53 14.67
N VAL A 323 -37.61 18.59 13.73
CA VAL A 323 -37.32 18.79 12.30
C VAL A 323 -36.58 20.10 12.08
N ASN A 324 -37.01 21.19 12.73
CA ASN A 324 -36.38 22.51 12.60
C ASN A 324 -34.98 22.58 13.23
N ARG A 325 -34.69 21.73 14.22
CA ARG A 325 -33.35 21.60 14.84
C ARG A 325 -32.35 20.84 13.97
N LEU A 326 -32.80 20.16 12.91
CA LEU A 326 -31.88 19.43 12.04
C LEU A 326 -30.89 20.39 11.35
N PRO A 327 -29.59 20.05 11.30
CA PRO A 327 -28.61 20.86 10.58
C PRO A 327 -28.90 20.91 9.08
N ARG A 328 -28.27 21.86 8.38
CA ARG A 328 -28.50 22.13 6.94
C ARG A 328 -28.25 20.92 6.05
N THR A 329 -27.37 20.01 6.45
CA THR A 329 -27.12 18.73 5.75
C THR A 329 -28.39 17.89 5.58
N PHE A 330 -29.41 18.08 6.42
CA PHE A 330 -30.71 17.41 6.33
C PHE A 330 -31.84 18.31 5.81
N ASP A 331 -31.54 19.39 5.10
CA ASP A 331 -32.59 20.24 4.52
C ASP A 331 -33.48 19.46 3.55
N GLU A 332 -32.97 18.43 2.86
CA GLU A 332 -33.81 17.54 2.05
C GLU A 332 -34.85 16.79 2.88
N ILE A 333 -34.49 16.30 4.08
CA ILE A 333 -35.44 15.67 5.01
C ILE A 333 -36.54 16.67 5.39
N LYS A 334 -36.19 17.92 5.71
CA LYS A 334 -37.16 18.96 6.04
C LYS A 334 -38.16 19.18 4.91
N ASN A 335 -37.66 19.26 3.68
CA ASN A 335 -38.49 19.40 2.48
C ASN A 335 -39.42 18.19 2.28
N GLN A 336 -38.90 16.97 2.39
CA GLN A 336 -39.71 15.76 2.22
C GLN A 336 -40.79 15.62 3.30
N VAL A 337 -40.48 15.95 4.55
CA VAL A 337 -41.48 15.98 5.63
C VAL A 337 -42.56 17.00 5.32
N ALA A 338 -42.20 18.22 4.89
CA ALA A 338 -43.18 19.26 4.55
C ALA A 338 -44.07 18.87 3.35
N LEU A 339 -43.48 18.26 2.31
CA LEU A 339 -44.22 17.76 1.15
C LEU A 339 -45.16 16.60 1.51
N SER A 340 -44.73 15.69 2.40
CA SER A 340 -45.59 14.58 2.87
C SER A 340 -46.83 15.10 3.62
N LEU A 341 -46.67 16.11 4.47
CA LEU A 341 -47.76 16.76 5.20
C LEU A 341 -48.72 17.49 4.24
N ARG A 342 -48.18 18.14 3.21
CA ARG A 342 -48.98 18.73 2.12
C ARG A 342 -49.78 17.67 1.37
N ALA A 343 -49.15 16.55 1.02
CA ALA A 343 -49.82 15.46 0.31
C ALA A 343 -50.98 14.89 1.13
N MET A 344 -50.78 14.65 2.44
CA MET A 344 -51.86 14.28 3.36
C MET A 344 -52.99 15.31 3.41
N SER A 345 -52.66 16.60 3.47
CA SER A 345 -53.65 17.68 3.46
C SER A 345 -54.53 17.64 2.21
N VAL A 346 -53.91 17.44 1.04
CA VAL A 346 -54.61 17.36 -0.25
C VAL A 346 -55.52 16.14 -0.28
N GLU A 347 -55.02 14.98 0.14
CA GLU A 347 -55.80 13.74 0.09
C GLU A 347 -57.00 13.79 1.05
N VAL A 348 -56.82 14.30 2.27
CA VAL A 348 -57.95 14.51 3.22
C VAL A 348 -59.05 15.39 2.61
N TRP A 349 -58.67 16.44 1.87
CA TRP A 349 -59.64 17.28 1.19
C TRP A 349 -60.35 16.51 0.05
N ASN A 350 -59.59 15.77 -0.75
CA ASN A 350 -60.11 15.06 -1.91
C ASN A 350 -61.09 13.95 -1.54
N SER A 351 -60.75 13.07 -0.59
CA SER A 351 -61.58 11.90 -0.28
C SER A 351 -62.64 12.15 0.80
N TYR A 352 -62.47 13.17 1.66
CA TYR A 352 -63.41 13.49 2.75
C TYR A 352 -64.00 14.90 2.75
N SER A 353 -63.47 15.83 1.94
CA SER A 353 -63.84 17.25 1.99
C SER A 353 -63.72 17.87 3.39
N ASN A 354 -62.81 17.35 4.21
CA ASN A 354 -62.59 17.82 5.59
C ASN A 354 -61.60 18.99 5.60
N ILE A 355 -62.13 20.21 5.51
CA ILE A 355 -61.32 21.42 5.39
C ILE A 355 -60.48 21.73 6.63
N GLU A 356 -60.97 21.39 7.83
CA GLU A 356 -60.28 21.69 9.10
C GLU A 356 -58.97 20.90 9.22
N VAL A 357 -59.03 19.58 9.02
CA VAL A 357 -57.84 18.73 9.11
C VAL A 357 -56.84 19.04 7.99
N SER A 358 -57.32 19.34 6.78
CA SER A 358 -56.45 19.80 5.68
C SER A 358 -55.70 21.09 6.07
N ILE A 359 -56.38 22.07 6.68
CA ILE A 359 -55.75 23.31 7.13
C ILE A 359 -54.74 23.05 8.27
N ASP A 360 -55.02 22.13 9.20
CA ASP A 360 -54.07 21.80 10.27
C ASP A 360 -52.78 21.16 9.73
N LEU A 361 -52.91 20.24 8.77
CA LEU A 361 -51.76 19.59 8.13
C LEU A 361 -50.93 20.59 7.31
N ILE A 362 -51.57 21.48 6.54
CA ILE A 362 -50.84 22.50 5.78
C ILE A 362 -50.18 23.54 6.70
N ASN A 363 -50.79 23.88 7.83
CA ASN A 363 -50.20 24.78 8.82
C ASN A 363 -48.96 24.15 9.46
N LYS A 364 -49.00 22.85 9.79
CA LYS A 364 -47.82 22.13 10.28
C LYS A 364 -46.68 22.13 9.27
N ALA A 365 -46.98 21.87 7.99
CA ALA A 365 -45.98 21.92 6.93
C ALA A 365 -45.34 23.31 6.79
N ASN A 366 -46.14 24.38 6.84
CA ASN A 366 -45.66 25.77 6.76
C ASN A 366 -44.83 26.21 7.98
N ASN A 367 -44.92 25.51 9.12
CA ASN A 367 -44.11 25.80 10.30
C ASN A 367 -42.71 25.17 10.25
N ILE A 368 -42.39 24.40 9.21
CA ILE A 368 -41.05 23.86 8.99
C ILE A 368 -40.18 24.97 8.38
N THR A 369 -39.03 25.23 9.00
CA THR A 369 -38.08 26.28 8.60
C THR A 369 -36.94 25.72 7.75
N GLY A 370 -36.32 26.56 6.91
CA GLY A 370 -35.19 26.14 6.05
C GLY A 370 -35.60 25.28 4.85
N LEU A 371 -36.82 25.47 4.36
CA LEU A 371 -37.33 24.80 3.16
C LEU A 371 -36.73 25.40 1.89
N LYS A 372 -36.70 24.60 0.81
CA LYS A 372 -36.40 25.11 -0.54
C LYS A 372 -37.43 26.17 -0.92
N PRO A 373 -37.03 27.26 -1.59
CA PRO A 373 -37.95 28.35 -1.96
C PRO A 373 -39.22 27.87 -2.67
N GLU A 374 -39.07 26.94 -3.62
CA GLU A 374 -40.19 26.34 -4.35
C GLU A 374 -41.15 25.57 -3.43
N THR A 375 -40.61 24.79 -2.47
CA THR A 375 -41.44 24.05 -1.51
C THR A 375 -42.19 25.02 -0.59
N GLN A 376 -41.53 26.07 -0.13
CA GLN A 376 -42.14 27.11 0.68
C GLN A 376 -43.26 27.85 -0.07
N GLU A 377 -43.03 28.23 -1.32
CA GLU A 377 -44.02 28.90 -2.17
C GLU A 377 -45.25 28.00 -2.39
N ASN A 378 -45.03 26.72 -2.72
CA ASN A 378 -46.10 25.73 -2.91
C ASN A 378 -46.95 25.49 -1.66
N LEU A 379 -46.35 25.60 -0.46
CA LEU A 379 -47.06 25.44 0.82
C LEU A 379 -47.85 26.68 1.20
N LEU A 380 -47.31 27.87 0.90
CA LEU A 380 -48.00 29.14 1.11
C LEU A 380 -49.21 29.28 0.18
N ASP A 381 -49.05 28.91 -1.09
CA ASP A 381 -50.15 28.90 -2.05
C ASP A 381 -51.25 27.91 -1.66
N ALA A 382 -50.88 26.66 -1.30
CA ALA A 382 -51.84 25.67 -0.82
C ALA A 382 -52.62 26.15 0.43
N LYS A 383 -51.94 26.80 1.38
CA LYS A 383 -52.57 27.40 2.57
C LYS A 383 -53.54 28.51 2.19
N LYS A 384 -53.17 29.38 1.25
CA LYS A 384 -54.04 30.45 0.76
C LYS A 384 -55.31 29.87 0.11
N GLN A 385 -55.16 28.91 -0.81
CA GLN A 385 -56.27 28.26 -1.49
C GLN A 385 -57.25 27.60 -0.51
N LEU A 386 -56.74 26.85 0.48
CA LEU A 386 -57.58 26.20 1.51
C LEU A 386 -58.30 27.22 2.40
N THR A 387 -57.65 28.34 2.74
CA THR A 387 -58.26 29.39 3.57
C THR A 387 -59.38 30.13 2.83
N GLU A 388 -59.17 30.45 1.55
CA GLU A 388 -60.21 31.02 0.70
C GLU A 388 -61.39 30.07 0.52
N LEU A 389 -61.11 28.77 0.36
CA LEU A 389 -62.14 27.74 0.23
C LEU A 389 -62.96 27.58 1.52
N LYS A 390 -62.30 27.55 2.68
CA LYS A 390 -62.98 27.55 3.99
C LYS A 390 -63.93 28.74 4.13
N THR A 391 -63.46 29.94 3.78
CA THR A 391 -64.26 31.16 3.84
C THR A 391 -65.51 31.05 2.96
N LYS A 392 -65.39 30.50 1.74
CA LYS A 392 -66.52 30.26 0.84
C LYS A 392 -67.51 29.25 1.43
N ILE A 393 -67.02 28.17 2.03
CA ILE A 393 -67.84 27.15 2.69
C ILE A 393 -68.60 27.74 3.89
N ASP A 394 -67.93 28.53 4.72
CA ASP A 394 -68.53 29.18 5.89
C ASP A 394 -69.63 30.15 5.49
N ILE A 395 -69.39 30.99 4.47
CA ILE A 395 -70.39 31.89 3.91
C ILE A 395 -71.59 31.10 3.35
N ALA A 396 -71.35 30.01 2.62
CA ALA A 396 -72.42 29.17 2.08
C ALA A 396 -73.26 28.51 3.20
N ASN A 397 -72.62 28.07 4.28
CA ASN A 397 -73.31 27.50 5.44
C ASN A 397 -74.13 28.55 6.20
N LEU A 398 -73.62 29.78 6.35
CA LEU A 398 -74.36 30.91 6.93
C LEU A 398 -75.59 31.30 6.09
N VAL A 399 -75.46 31.27 4.76
CA VAL A 399 -76.59 31.50 3.84
C VAL A 399 -77.62 30.37 3.94
N ARG A 400 -77.19 29.11 4.05
CA ARG A 400 -78.10 27.98 4.27
C ARG A 400 -78.84 28.06 5.61
N GLN A 401 -78.17 28.45 6.69
CA GLN A 401 -78.79 28.58 8.01
C GLN A 401 -79.84 29.71 8.08
N ARG A 402 -79.67 30.80 7.30
CA ARG A 402 -80.69 31.87 7.18
C ARG A 402 -81.97 31.43 6.45
N ASN A 403 -81.92 30.39 5.63
CA ASN A 403 -83.06 29.90 4.84
C ASN A 403 -83.88 28.79 5.52
N VAL A 404 -83.54 28.38 6.75
CA VAL A 404 -84.26 27.32 7.50
C VAL A 404 -85.45 27.86 8.32
N SER A 405 -85.61 29.19 8.43
CA SER A 405 -86.72 29.82 9.17
C SER A 405 -87.91 30.27 8.31
N THR A 406 -88.32 29.49 7.30
CA THR A 406 -89.62 29.69 6.61
C THR A 406 -90.10 28.37 5.96
N PRO A 407 -91.36 27.91 6.14
CA PRO A 407 -91.79 26.60 5.69
C PRO A 407 -92.21 26.57 4.21
N THR A 408 -91.73 25.51 3.54
CA THR A 408 -92.30 24.74 2.42
C THR A 408 -92.75 25.49 1.15
N GLN A 409 -92.07 25.19 0.03
CA GLN A 409 -92.76 24.64 -1.15
C GLN A 409 -91.82 23.83 -2.06
N THR A 410 -92.32 22.66 -2.43
CA THR A 410 -91.77 21.67 -3.36
C THR A 410 -91.61 22.25 -4.76
N ARG A 411 -90.42 22.10 -5.35
CA ARG A 411 -90.30 22.02 -6.81
C ARG A 411 -89.10 21.17 -7.21
N THR A 412 -89.40 20.05 -7.84
CA THR A 412 -88.51 19.28 -8.71
C THR A 412 -87.91 20.20 -9.76
N ASN A 413 -86.59 20.11 -9.99
CA ASN A 413 -85.99 20.01 -11.32
C ASN A 413 -84.46 19.88 -11.29
N THR A 414 -84.02 18.78 -11.91
CA THR A 414 -82.91 18.64 -12.86
C THR A 414 -81.48 19.05 -12.45
N THR A 415 -80.68 18.00 -12.25
CA THR A 415 -79.24 17.89 -12.43
C THR A 415 -78.69 18.84 -13.48
N THR A 416 -77.79 19.74 -13.08
CA THR A 416 -76.76 20.30 -13.96
C THR A 416 -75.43 20.26 -13.23
N ARG A 417 -74.60 19.31 -13.65
CA ARG A 417 -73.21 19.15 -13.24
C ARG A 417 -72.44 20.29 -13.91
N THR A 418 -72.09 21.33 -13.16
CA THR A 418 -71.21 22.39 -13.66
C THR A 418 -69.78 21.88 -13.54
N THR A 419 -69.27 21.31 -14.62
CA THR A 419 -67.83 21.12 -14.85
C THR A 419 -67.18 22.49 -14.99
N SER A 420 -66.64 23.03 -13.89
CA SER A 420 -65.61 24.04 -13.97
C SER A 420 -64.31 23.35 -14.38
N ASN A 421 -63.96 23.47 -15.66
CA ASN A 421 -62.62 23.17 -16.16
C ASN A 421 -61.63 24.11 -15.46
N SER A 422 -60.99 23.62 -14.40
CA SER A 422 -59.66 24.10 -14.03
C SER A 422 -58.67 23.38 -14.92
N SER A 423 -58.02 24.15 -15.79
CA SER A 423 -56.84 23.76 -16.56
C SER A 423 -55.92 22.85 -15.75
N SER A 424 -55.66 21.66 -16.28
CA SER A 424 -54.61 20.77 -15.80
C SER A 424 -53.27 21.50 -15.85
N SER A 425 -52.79 22.00 -14.73
CA SER A 425 -51.38 22.30 -14.53
C SER A 425 -50.75 21.05 -13.91
N ASN A 426 -49.86 20.46 -14.69
CA ASN A 426 -49.02 19.30 -14.47
C ASN A 426 -48.73 18.91 -13.01
N ASN A 427 -48.83 17.58 -12.80
CA ASN A 427 -48.45 16.81 -11.64
C ASN A 427 -47.12 17.20 -11.00
N SER A 428 -47.17 17.87 -9.84
CA SER A 428 -46.10 17.88 -8.83
C SER A 428 -46.36 16.87 -7.69
N GLY A 429 -47.47 16.11 -7.75
CA GLY A 429 -47.88 15.16 -6.71
C GLY A 429 -46.93 13.96 -6.51
N CYS A 430 -46.02 13.70 -7.44
CA CYS A 430 -45.09 12.57 -7.39
C CYS A 430 -43.65 12.93 -6.95
N LEU A 431 -43.31 14.20 -6.76
CA LEU A 431 -41.92 14.60 -6.45
C LEU A 431 -41.42 14.10 -5.08
N TRP A 432 -42.32 13.95 -4.10
CA TRP A 432 -41.94 13.41 -2.79
C TRP A 432 -41.69 11.89 -2.80
N LEU A 433 -42.32 11.15 -3.72
CA LEU A 433 -42.06 9.72 -3.93
C LEU A 433 -40.66 9.49 -4.51
N ILE A 434 -40.15 10.44 -5.32
CA ILE A 434 -38.78 10.43 -5.85
C ILE A 434 -37.77 10.68 -4.70
N GLY A 435 -38.06 11.62 -3.79
CA GLY A 435 -37.24 11.85 -2.60
C GLY A 435 -37.19 10.65 -1.64
N ILE A 436 -38.31 9.92 -1.51
CA ILE A 436 -38.37 8.63 -0.80
C ILE A 436 -37.46 7.58 -1.47
N ALA A 437 -37.47 7.47 -2.79
CA ALA A 437 -36.60 6.52 -3.51
C ALA A 437 -35.10 6.84 -3.31
N VAL A 438 -34.73 8.13 -3.27
CA VAL A 438 -33.35 8.56 -2.98
C VAL A 438 -32.97 8.26 -1.53
N LEU A 439 -33.83 8.58 -0.56
CA LEU A 439 -33.60 8.29 0.86
C LEU A 439 -33.56 6.78 1.16
N ILE A 440 -34.44 5.98 0.54
CA ILE A 440 -34.43 4.52 0.63
C ILE A 440 -33.18 3.95 -0.06
N GLY A 441 -32.77 4.49 -1.22
CA GLY A 441 -31.52 4.10 -1.88
C GLY A 441 -30.29 4.35 -1.00
N ILE A 442 -30.23 5.48 -0.30
CA ILE A 442 -29.19 5.79 0.68
C ILE A 442 -29.24 4.81 1.88
N ILE A 443 -30.43 4.44 2.37
CA ILE A 443 -30.59 3.47 3.46
C ILE A 443 -30.27 2.04 3.05
N VAL A 444 -30.57 1.64 1.81
CA VAL A 444 -30.19 0.34 1.26
C VAL A 444 -28.69 0.27 1.06
N ALA A 445 -28.03 1.36 0.60
CA ALA A 445 -26.58 1.43 0.55
C ALA A 445 -25.94 1.32 1.95
N ILE A 446 -26.53 1.96 2.97
CA ILE A 446 -26.07 1.87 4.37
C ILE A 446 -26.43 0.51 5.03
N SER A 447 -27.47 -0.20 4.56
CA SER A 447 -27.85 -1.52 5.10
C SER A 447 -27.11 -2.67 4.41
N ASN A 448 -26.74 -2.53 3.14
CA ASN A 448 -25.94 -3.52 2.41
C ASN A 448 -24.46 -3.52 2.82
N SER A 449 -23.96 -2.50 3.53
CA SER A 449 -22.61 -2.54 4.14
C SER A 449 -22.51 -3.48 5.35
N ASN A 450 -23.63 -4.04 5.83
CA ASN A 450 -23.67 -4.89 7.03
C ASN A 450 -24.16 -6.31 6.77
N ASN A 451 -24.38 -6.71 5.51
CA ASN A 451 -24.70 -8.08 5.14
C ASN A 451 -24.59 -8.23 3.63
N SER A 452 -23.50 -8.83 3.16
CA SER A 452 -23.43 -9.42 1.82
C SER A 452 -22.38 -10.53 1.78
N SER A 453 -22.64 -11.62 2.51
CA SER A 453 -22.13 -12.92 2.10
C SER A 453 -22.87 -13.35 0.83
N SER A 454 -22.24 -13.26 -0.34
CA SER A 454 -22.79 -13.83 -1.58
C SER A 454 -21.95 -15.01 -2.02
N SER A 455 -22.50 -16.20 -1.75
CA SER A 455 -22.04 -17.49 -2.28
C SER A 455 -21.99 -17.48 -3.81
N TYR A 456 -20.83 -17.77 -4.38
CA TYR A 456 -20.72 -18.15 -5.79
C TYR A 456 -20.66 -19.68 -5.93
N ASN A 457 -21.53 -20.21 -6.77
CA ASN A 457 -21.65 -21.63 -7.09
C ASN A 457 -20.48 -22.07 -7.99
N ASP A 458 -19.70 -23.03 -7.51
CA ASP A 458 -18.70 -23.74 -8.28
C ASP A 458 -19.38 -24.73 -9.25
N SER A 459 -18.90 -24.77 -10.48
CA SER A 459 -19.27 -25.75 -11.50
C SER A 459 -18.00 -26.35 -12.06
N SER A 460 -17.44 -27.26 -11.28
CA SER A 460 -16.37 -28.17 -11.64
C SER A 460 -16.75 -29.06 -12.82
N THR A 461 -15.96 -29.02 -13.89
CA THR A 461 -15.82 -30.15 -14.83
C THR A 461 -14.39 -30.69 -14.77
N ASN A 462 -14.27 -31.85 -14.11
CA ASN A 462 -13.11 -32.72 -14.11
C ASN A 462 -12.72 -33.13 -15.54
N ASN A 463 -11.43 -33.16 -15.84
CA ASN A 463 -10.85 -34.23 -16.66
C ASN A 463 -9.43 -34.59 -16.23
N SER A 464 -9.25 -35.89 -16.06
CA SER A 464 -8.11 -36.55 -15.40
C SER A 464 -6.97 -36.88 -16.36
N TYR A 465 -5.74 -36.74 -15.86
CA TYR A 465 -4.52 -37.52 -16.09
C TYR A 465 -4.22 -38.14 -17.47
N LYS A 466 -2.99 -37.87 -17.96
CA LYS A 466 -1.99 -38.92 -18.31
C LYS A 466 -0.59 -38.34 -18.60
N ASN A 467 0.38 -38.72 -17.77
CA ASN A 467 1.80 -38.91 -18.16
C ASN A 467 1.87 -40.21 -19.00
N PRO A 468 2.84 -40.48 -19.92
CA PRO A 468 4.27 -40.53 -19.57
C PRO A 468 5.30 -40.28 -20.73
N SER A 469 6.59 -40.23 -20.36
CA SER A 469 7.71 -41.04 -20.90
C SER A 469 8.93 -40.28 -21.42
N LYS A 470 10.05 -40.49 -20.71
CA LYS A 470 11.43 -40.31 -21.17
C LYS A 470 11.74 -41.25 -22.34
N ILE A 471 12.48 -40.77 -23.33
CA ILE A 471 13.26 -41.61 -24.26
C ILE A 471 14.68 -41.02 -24.34
N TYR A 472 15.65 -41.83 -23.93
CA TYR A 472 17.06 -41.67 -24.25
C TYR A 472 17.29 -41.99 -25.72
N SER A 473 18.15 -41.24 -26.39
CA SER A 473 18.88 -41.75 -27.56
C SER A 473 20.28 -41.15 -27.55
N ASN A 474 21.25 -42.05 -27.31
CA ASN A 474 22.64 -41.90 -27.68
C ASN A 474 22.73 -41.73 -29.20
N ASP A 475 23.63 -40.86 -29.66
CA ASP A 475 24.54 -41.30 -30.72
C ASP A 475 25.88 -40.58 -30.64
N ASN A 476 26.93 -41.39 -30.45
CA ASN A 476 28.32 -41.01 -30.63
C ASN A 476 28.66 -41.20 -32.11
N SER A 477 29.24 -40.20 -32.76
CA SER A 477 30.19 -40.48 -33.83
C SER A 477 31.33 -39.46 -33.83
N ASN A 478 32.54 -40.01 -33.72
CA ASN A 478 33.82 -39.32 -33.84
C ASN A 478 34.05 -38.90 -35.29
N ASN A 479 34.62 -37.71 -35.51
CA ASN A 479 35.62 -37.56 -36.57
C ASN A 479 36.64 -36.45 -36.28
N SER A 480 37.90 -36.78 -36.58
CA SER A 480 39.15 -36.07 -36.30
C SER A 480 39.35 -34.79 -37.14
N PRO A 481 40.36 -33.95 -36.81
CA PRO A 481 40.39 -32.53 -37.16
C PRO A 481 41.02 -32.24 -38.53
N THR A 482 40.42 -31.29 -39.27
CA THR A 482 40.99 -30.71 -40.48
C THR A 482 41.49 -29.30 -40.19
N ARG A 483 42.75 -29.06 -40.57
CA ARG A 483 43.55 -27.84 -40.33
C ARG A 483 43.13 -26.73 -41.29
N THR A 484 42.69 -25.58 -40.76
CA THR A 484 42.28 -24.39 -41.53
C THR A 484 43.42 -23.34 -41.55
N PRO A 485 43.61 -22.56 -42.64
CA PRO A 485 44.73 -21.64 -42.81
C PRO A 485 44.62 -20.40 -41.92
N VAL A 486 45.78 -19.84 -41.54
CA VAL A 486 45.89 -18.58 -40.79
C VAL A 486 45.52 -17.42 -41.72
N GLU A 487 44.38 -16.79 -41.48
CA GLU A 487 44.03 -15.49 -42.07
C GLU A 487 44.77 -14.35 -41.34
N GLU A 488 45.26 -13.42 -42.14
CA GLU A 488 45.98 -12.22 -41.76
C GLU A 488 45.02 -11.23 -41.05
N TYR A 489 45.31 -10.89 -39.78
CA TYR A 489 44.47 -10.03 -38.96
C TYR A 489 44.50 -8.57 -39.47
N THR A 490 43.41 -8.13 -40.09
CA THR A 490 43.08 -6.71 -40.23
C THR A 490 42.41 -6.22 -38.95
N PRO A 491 42.89 -5.14 -38.30
CA PRO A 491 42.21 -4.58 -37.14
C PRO A 491 40.78 -4.14 -37.54
N PRO A 492 39.76 -4.45 -36.74
CA PRO A 492 38.37 -4.18 -37.10
C PRO A 492 38.19 -2.66 -37.29
N VAL A 493 37.60 -2.28 -38.42
CA VAL A 493 37.13 -0.91 -38.66
C VAL A 493 36.12 -0.60 -37.55
N GLU A 494 36.44 0.39 -36.73
CA GLU A 494 35.58 0.85 -35.64
C GLU A 494 34.25 1.37 -36.24
N SER A 495 33.12 0.84 -35.76
CA SER A 495 31.80 1.22 -36.25
C SER A 495 31.53 2.71 -36.05
N GLU A 496 30.87 3.35 -37.02
CA GLU A 496 30.43 4.75 -36.91
C GLU A 496 29.43 4.98 -35.78
N TYR A 497 28.79 3.91 -35.27
CA TYR A 497 27.81 3.95 -34.18
C TYR A 497 28.41 3.66 -32.81
N LYS A 498 29.74 3.55 -32.70
CA LYS A 498 30.38 3.37 -31.40
C LYS A 498 30.06 4.52 -30.45
N GLY A 499 29.61 4.19 -29.24
CA GLY A 499 29.16 5.12 -28.22
C GLY A 499 27.79 5.74 -28.49
N ASN A 500 27.10 5.38 -29.57
CA ASN A 500 25.79 5.94 -29.87
C ASN A 500 24.72 5.39 -28.91
N GLN A 501 23.83 6.28 -28.46
CA GLN A 501 22.77 5.96 -27.50
C GLN A 501 21.47 6.67 -27.86
N LEU A 502 20.33 6.02 -27.62
CA LEU A 502 19.04 6.69 -27.66
C LEU A 502 18.78 7.45 -26.37
N LYS A 503 17.74 8.30 -26.34
CA LYS A 503 17.28 8.94 -25.09
C LYS A 503 16.50 7.93 -24.24
N ASP A 504 16.51 8.13 -22.92
CA ASP A 504 15.65 7.37 -22.02
C ASP A 504 14.17 7.52 -22.40
N GLY A 505 13.43 6.41 -22.37
CA GLY A 505 12.03 6.34 -22.78
C GLY A 505 11.81 6.38 -24.30
N ALA A 506 12.84 6.15 -25.11
CA ALA A 506 12.65 5.87 -26.53
C ALA A 506 12.11 4.46 -26.73
N SER A 507 11.24 4.25 -27.72
CA SER A 507 10.65 2.93 -28.03
C SER A 507 11.17 2.37 -29.38
N PRO A 508 12.42 1.91 -29.45
CA PRO A 508 13.06 1.56 -30.73
C PRO A 508 12.52 0.29 -31.39
N LEU A 509 11.77 -0.55 -30.66
CA LEU A 509 11.23 -1.82 -31.13
C LEU A 509 9.72 -1.74 -31.42
N ASP A 510 9.16 -0.53 -31.59
CA ASP A 510 7.76 -0.34 -32.04
C ASP A 510 7.47 -1.06 -33.36
N GLY A 511 8.47 -1.18 -34.24
CA GLY A 511 8.34 -1.97 -35.46
C GLY A 511 8.16 -3.48 -35.22
N CYS A 512 8.61 -4.00 -34.07
CA CYS A 512 8.44 -5.39 -33.67
C CYS A 512 7.13 -5.63 -32.90
N PHE A 513 6.85 -4.76 -31.92
CA PHE A 513 5.80 -5.01 -30.91
C PHE A 513 4.56 -4.11 -31.09
N GLY A 514 4.64 -3.13 -31.99
CA GLY A 514 3.66 -2.07 -32.15
C GLY A 514 3.86 -0.94 -31.16
N ASN A 515 3.11 0.15 -31.37
CA ASN A 515 3.15 1.32 -30.51
C ASN A 515 2.74 0.97 -29.07
N GLY A 516 3.37 1.65 -28.10
CA GLY A 516 3.10 1.45 -26.68
C GLY A 516 1.64 1.72 -26.27
N ILE A 517 1.14 0.94 -25.31
CA ILE A 517 -0.17 1.17 -24.66
C ILE A 517 0.02 1.98 -23.38
N TYR A 518 -0.75 3.06 -23.24
CA TYR A 518 -0.74 3.97 -22.10
C TYR A 518 -2.15 4.07 -21.53
N SER A 519 -2.42 3.33 -20.47
CA SER A 519 -3.75 3.24 -19.84
C SER A 519 -3.60 2.96 -18.36
N GLY A 520 -4.49 3.48 -17.54
CA GLY A 520 -4.42 3.28 -16.10
C GLY A 520 -3.49 4.24 -15.37
N ASN A 521 -3.28 4.01 -14.07
CA ASN A 521 -2.52 4.88 -13.18
C ASN A 521 -1.24 4.24 -12.62
N ALA A 522 -1.05 2.93 -12.79
CA ALA A 522 0.13 2.25 -12.24
C ALA A 522 1.43 2.68 -12.96
N THR A 523 2.56 2.52 -12.27
CA THR A 523 3.87 2.91 -12.81
C THR A 523 4.95 1.88 -12.50
N LEU A 524 5.98 1.84 -13.34
CA LEU A 524 7.16 0.99 -13.17
C LEU A 524 8.42 1.82 -13.40
N THR A 525 9.22 2.01 -12.36
CA THR A 525 10.53 2.65 -12.46
C THR A 525 11.61 1.60 -12.74
N ILE A 526 12.40 1.83 -13.77
CA ILE A 526 13.56 1.02 -14.14
C ILE A 526 14.81 1.77 -13.71
N ASP A 527 15.64 1.16 -12.88
CA ASP A 527 16.95 1.69 -12.50
C ASP A 527 18.08 0.85 -13.12
N ASN A 528 18.78 1.43 -14.10
CA ASN A 528 19.87 0.76 -14.81
C ASN A 528 21.23 1.25 -14.30
N GLY A 529 21.65 0.74 -13.13
CA GLY A 529 23.01 0.94 -12.60
C GLY A 529 24.10 0.06 -13.25
N GLY A 530 23.78 -0.64 -14.34
CA GLY A 530 24.72 -1.50 -15.06
C GLY A 530 25.67 -0.75 -15.99
N SER A 531 26.56 -1.49 -16.65
CA SER A 531 27.52 -0.94 -17.63
C SER A 531 27.02 -0.90 -19.08
N SER A 532 25.81 -1.41 -19.34
CA SER A 532 25.20 -1.50 -20.67
C SER A 532 23.87 -0.76 -20.72
N ASP A 533 23.54 -0.21 -21.89
CA ASP A 533 22.19 0.29 -22.13
C ASP A 533 21.21 -0.89 -22.20
N ALA A 534 19.92 -0.61 -22.04
CA ALA A 534 18.89 -1.63 -22.00
C ALA A 534 17.64 -1.18 -22.77
N ILE A 535 16.94 -2.14 -23.38
CA ILE A 535 15.56 -1.99 -23.82
C ILE A 535 14.72 -2.91 -22.94
N VAL A 536 13.81 -2.32 -22.18
CA VAL A 536 12.92 -3.02 -21.25
C VAL A 536 11.58 -3.23 -21.91
N CYS A 537 11.19 -4.50 -22.07
CA CYS A 537 9.91 -4.90 -22.62
C CYS A 537 8.95 -5.31 -21.50
N LEU A 538 7.81 -4.62 -21.40
CA LEU A 538 6.71 -4.98 -20.51
C LEU A 538 5.72 -5.87 -21.28
N TYR A 539 5.73 -7.16 -20.97
CA TYR A 539 4.88 -8.17 -21.59
C TYR A 539 3.61 -8.38 -20.77
N SER A 540 2.44 -8.11 -21.36
CA SER A 540 1.15 -8.36 -20.72
C SER A 540 0.74 -9.80 -20.96
N ILE A 541 0.49 -10.55 -19.88
CA ILE A 541 0.04 -11.94 -19.97
C ILE A 541 -1.37 -12.00 -20.56
N ASP A 542 -2.26 -11.12 -20.11
CA ASP A 542 -3.67 -11.08 -20.57
C ASP A 542 -3.78 -10.76 -22.06
N ASN A 543 -2.93 -9.87 -22.57
CA ASN A 543 -2.90 -9.52 -23.99
C ASN A 543 -2.00 -10.45 -24.82
N GLY A 544 -1.24 -11.35 -24.19
CA GLY A 544 -0.29 -12.25 -24.85
C GLY A 544 0.75 -11.52 -25.72
N ARG A 545 1.20 -10.33 -25.31
CA ARG A 545 2.19 -9.54 -26.09
C ARG A 545 2.94 -8.50 -25.27
N THR A 546 4.08 -8.06 -25.81
CA THR A 546 4.79 -6.85 -25.34
C THR A 546 3.94 -5.61 -25.63
N ILE A 547 3.66 -4.82 -24.59
CA ILE A 547 2.83 -3.61 -24.67
C ILE A 547 3.64 -2.31 -24.52
N ARG A 548 4.89 -2.40 -24.06
CA ARG A 548 5.86 -1.31 -23.96
C ARG A 548 7.26 -1.84 -24.23
N ASN A 549 8.08 -1.09 -24.95
CA ASN A 549 9.49 -1.36 -25.17
C ASN A 549 10.22 -0.03 -24.94
N GLU A 550 10.94 0.13 -23.85
CA GLU A 550 11.51 1.43 -23.47
C GLU A 550 13.02 1.33 -23.29
N TYR A 551 13.75 2.23 -23.95
CA TYR A 551 15.19 2.34 -23.85
C TYR A 551 15.59 3.04 -22.55
N VAL A 552 16.56 2.49 -21.84
CA VAL A 552 17.11 3.00 -20.59
C VAL A 552 18.64 2.93 -20.66
N ARG A 553 19.28 4.10 -20.66
CA ARG A 553 20.74 4.23 -20.68
C ARG A 553 21.37 3.60 -19.45
N LYS A 554 22.61 3.14 -19.61
CA LYS A 554 23.47 2.77 -18.48
C LYS A 554 23.65 3.95 -17.52
N ASN A 555 23.68 3.64 -16.23
CA ASN A 555 23.71 4.59 -15.12
C ASN A 555 22.59 5.64 -15.18
N SER A 556 21.41 5.25 -15.67
CA SER A 556 20.21 6.10 -15.72
C SER A 556 18.99 5.33 -15.21
N SER A 557 17.90 6.06 -14.98
CA SER A 557 16.63 5.50 -14.57
C SER A 557 15.49 6.10 -15.40
N PHE A 558 14.45 5.31 -15.66
CA PHE A 558 13.27 5.75 -16.41
C PHE A 558 11.98 5.16 -15.83
N THR A 559 10.93 5.96 -15.73
CA THR A 559 9.63 5.52 -15.20
C THR A 559 8.61 5.37 -16.32
N LEU A 560 8.12 4.15 -16.50
CA LEU A 560 6.95 3.85 -17.30
C LEU A 560 5.72 4.28 -16.52
N SER A 561 4.95 5.22 -17.05
CA SER A 561 3.66 5.63 -16.49
C SER A 561 2.49 5.04 -17.28
N ASN A 562 1.31 5.06 -16.64
CA ASN A 562 0.04 4.65 -17.24
C ASN A 562 0.06 3.18 -17.65
N ILE A 563 0.26 2.33 -16.67
CA ILE A 563 0.13 0.88 -16.77
C ILE A 563 -1.24 0.51 -16.17
N ALA A 564 -1.99 -0.33 -16.88
CA ALA A 564 -3.31 -0.77 -16.44
C ALA A 564 -3.18 -1.92 -15.46
N GLN A 565 -4.29 -2.23 -14.79
CA GLN A 565 -4.38 -3.40 -13.94
C GLN A 565 -4.11 -4.68 -14.75
N GLY A 566 -3.29 -5.59 -14.22
CA GLY A 566 -3.01 -6.87 -14.88
C GLY A 566 -1.71 -7.53 -14.44
N THR A 567 -1.44 -8.71 -15.01
CA THR A 567 -0.20 -9.47 -14.73
C THR A 567 0.81 -9.30 -15.87
N TYR A 568 2.06 -9.00 -15.51
CA TYR A 568 3.11 -8.65 -16.45
C TYR A 568 4.39 -9.45 -16.24
N LYS A 569 5.12 -9.67 -17.33
CA LYS A 569 6.51 -10.14 -17.35
C LYS A 569 7.42 -9.02 -17.84
N ILE A 570 8.66 -9.02 -17.35
CA ILE A 570 9.67 -8.04 -17.74
C ILE A 570 10.81 -8.77 -18.43
N ARG A 571 11.06 -8.41 -19.69
CA ARG A 571 12.21 -8.88 -20.47
C ARG A 571 13.14 -7.71 -20.72
N VAL A 572 14.44 -7.99 -20.73
CA VAL A 572 15.46 -6.95 -20.92
C VAL A 572 16.42 -7.36 -22.01
N PHE A 573 16.61 -6.46 -22.97
CA PHE A 573 17.61 -6.57 -24.02
C PHE A 573 18.72 -5.56 -23.74
N TYR A 574 19.89 -6.07 -23.36
CA TYR A 574 21.07 -5.26 -23.07
C TYR A 574 22.00 -5.15 -24.29
N GLY A 575 22.70 -4.03 -24.36
CA GLY A 575 23.82 -3.84 -25.28
C GLY A 575 24.37 -2.42 -25.25
N ASN A 576 25.39 -2.18 -26.07
CA ASN A 576 25.98 -0.86 -26.28
C ASN A 576 26.02 -0.56 -27.79
N ASP A 577 26.37 0.69 -28.13
CA ASP A 577 26.61 1.14 -29.51
C ASP A 577 25.36 0.96 -30.39
N TRP A 578 24.30 1.73 -30.09
CA TRP A 578 23.03 1.62 -30.80
C TRP A 578 23.18 1.96 -32.30
N ASN A 579 22.92 1.00 -33.18
CA ASN A 579 22.93 1.21 -34.62
C ASN A 579 21.50 1.25 -35.19
N PRO A 580 21.01 2.42 -35.65
CA PRO A 580 19.66 2.57 -36.20
C PRO A 580 19.46 1.90 -37.57
N THR A 581 20.53 1.43 -38.23
CA THR A 581 20.50 0.80 -39.56
C THR A 581 20.69 -0.72 -39.51
N LEU A 582 21.14 -1.25 -38.36
CA LEU A 582 21.32 -2.67 -38.16
C LEU A 582 19.95 -3.35 -38.06
N THR A 583 19.75 -4.43 -38.84
CA THR A 583 18.49 -5.18 -38.81
C THR A 583 18.43 -6.03 -37.54
N ASN A 584 17.34 -5.94 -36.80
CA ASN A 584 17.07 -6.79 -35.64
C ASN A 584 16.32 -8.08 -36.04
N SER A 585 16.11 -8.96 -35.06
CA SER A 585 15.59 -10.32 -35.24
C SER A 585 14.14 -10.38 -35.70
N CYS A 586 13.36 -9.33 -35.46
CA CYS A 586 11.98 -9.21 -35.94
C CYS A 586 11.91 -8.64 -37.38
N GLY A 587 13.06 -8.34 -38.00
CA GLY A 587 13.16 -7.84 -39.37
C GLY A 587 13.10 -6.32 -39.51
N THR A 588 13.08 -5.56 -38.41
CA THR A 588 13.07 -4.08 -38.43
C THR A 588 14.46 -3.50 -38.20
N LYS A 589 14.60 -2.18 -38.28
CA LYS A 589 15.87 -1.46 -38.17
C LYS A 589 16.07 -0.93 -36.76
N GLY A 590 17.29 -1.01 -36.25
CA GLY A 590 17.66 -0.64 -34.88
C GLY A 590 18.10 -1.85 -34.08
N ASN A 591 19.38 -1.91 -33.72
CA ASN A 591 19.93 -2.97 -32.88
C ASN A 591 21.22 -2.50 -32.16
N PHE A 592 21.62 -3.18 -31.08
CA PHE A 592 22.92 -2.97 -30.44
C PHE A 592 24.02 -3.72 -31.20
N GLU A 593 25.24 -3.16 -31.23
CA GLU A 593 26.39 -3.78 -31.91
C GLU A 593 27.32 -4.54 -30.98
N SER A 594 27.34 -4.19 -29.68
CA SER A 594 28.28 -4.74 -28.71
C SER A 594 27.60 -5.13 -27.39
N ASP A 595 28.22 -6.09 -26.69
CA ASP A 595 27.77 -6.64 -25.39
C ASP A 595 26.30 -7.08 -25.36
N VAL A 596 25.81 -7.59 -26.49
CA VAL A 596 24.42 -8.00 -26.69
C VAL A 596 24.10 -9.25 -25.86
N HIS A 597 23.10 -9.13 -24.98
CA HIS A 597 22.53 -10.25 -24.24
C HIS A 597 21.10 -9.96 -23.80
N PHE A 598 20.37 -11.02 -23.47
CA PHE A 598 18.94 -10.95 -23.13
C PHE A 598 18.67 -11.63 -21.79
N SER A 599 17.72 -11.09 -21.04
CA SER A 599 17.24 -11.70 -19.80
C SER A 599 15.72 -11.55 -19.65
N GLU A 600 15.12 -12.42 -18.84
CA GLU A 600 13.75 -12.30 -18.35
C GLU A 600 13.80 -12.37 -16.81
N PHE A 601 13.04 -11.52 -16.14
CA PHE A 601 12.79 -11.68 -14.71
C PHE A 601 11.98 -12.95 -14.48
N ASP A 602 12.43 -13.80 -13.55
CA ASP A 602 11.85 -15.14 -13.37
C ASP A 602 10.40 -15.08 -12.86
N GLY A 603 10.07 -14.02 -12.12
CA GLY A 603 8.73 -13.76 -11.59
C GLY A 603 7.84 -12.96 -12.53
N THR A 604 6.54 -13.10 -12.33
CA THR A 604 5.52 -12.20 -12.89
C THR A 604 5.14 -11.15 -11.85
N GLU A 605 4.85 -9.93 -12.29
CA GLU A 605 4.43 -8.84 -11.41
C GLU A 605 2.97 -8.48 -11.69
N TYR A 606 2.16 -8.40 -10.63
CA TYR A 606 0.78 -7.92 -10.74
C TYR A 606 0.72 -6.43 -10.46
N PHE A 607 0.18 -5.67 -11.41
CA PHE A 607 -0.06 -4.24 -11.26
C PHE A 607 -1.53 -4.05 -10.90
N GLU A 608 -1.79 -3.45 -9.74
CA GLU A 608 -3.09 -2.98 -9.30
C GLU A 608 -3.37 -1.60 -9.91
N ASP A 609 -4.61 -1.34 -10.34
CA ASP A 609 -5.03 -0.02 -10.79
C ASP A 609 -6.56 0.14 -10.69
N SER A 610 -7.01 0.54 -9.51
CA SER A 610 -8.42 0.67 -9.17
C SER A 610 -8.73 1.96 -8.39
N ASP A 611 -10.00 2.20 -8.11
CA ASP A 611 -10.45 3.32 -7.26
C ASP A 611 -9.90 3.22 -5.81
N LYS A 612 -9.33 2.07 -5.44
CA LYS A 612 -8.76 1.77 -4.12
C LYS A 612 -7.26 2.04 -4.03
N GLY A 613 -6.58 2.18 -5.17
CA GLY A 613 -5.13 2.42 -5.24
C GLY A 613 -4.53 1.90 -6.54
N TYR A 614 -3.23 2.11 -6.74
CA TYR A 614 -2.53 1.58 -7.90
C TYR A 614 -1.06 1.26 -7.58
N THR A 615 -0.49 0.29 -8.31
CA THR A 615 0.90 -0.17 -8.14
C THR A 615 1.89 0.89 -8.63
N MET A 616 2.93 1.14 -7.84
CA MET A 616 4.12 1.86 -8.29
C MET A 616 5.36 1.03 -7.98
N ALA A 617 5.78 0.24 -8.96
CA ALA A 617 6.88 -0.71 -8.83
C ALA A 617 8.23 -0.08 -9.18
N THR A 618 9.31 -0.65 -8.66
CA THR A 618 10.68 -0.32 -9.08
C THR A 618 11.47 -1.61 -9.27
N ILE A 619 12.19 -1.71 -10.39
CA ILE A 619 13.13 -2.81 -10.64
C ILE A 619 14.53 -2.27 -10.93
N THR A 620 15.55 -2.98 -10.47
CA THR A 620 16.95 -2.69 -10.75
C THR A 620 17.48 -3.66 -11.78
N LEU A 621 18.24 -3.17 -12.76
CA LEU A 621 18.91 -3.99 -13.78
C LEU A 621 20.33 -4.44 -13.35
N TYR A 622 20.58 -4.41 -12.05
CA TYR A 622 21.83 -4.79 -11.41
C TYR A 622 21.55 -5.48 -10.07
N THR A 623 22.51 -6.26 -9.60
CA THR A 623 22.38 -7.00 -8.34
C THR A 623 22.45 -6.04 -7.15
N VAL A 624 21.44 -6.14 -6.28
CA VAL A 624 21.38 -5.41 -5.02
C VAL A 624 21.44 -6.43 -3.89
N ALA A 625 22.26 -6.17 -2.87
CA ALA A 625 22.30 -7.02 -1.68
C ALA A 625 20.89 -7.08 -1.04
N GLY A 626 20.36 -8.29 -0.83
CA GLY A 626 18.98 -8.46 -0.34
C GLY A 626 17.89 -8.22 -1.38
N GLY A 627 18.21 -8.19 -2.67
CA GLY A 627 17.24 -8.16 -3.77
C GLY A 627 16.28 -9.35 -3.73
N ASN A 628 15.01 -9.12 -4.13
CA ASN A 628 13.94 -10.15 -4.18
C ASN A 628 13.61 -10.58 -5.62
N ALA A 629 14.30 -10.02 -6.60
CA ALA A 629 14.09 -10.31 -8.00
C ALA A 629 15.27 -11.13 -8.54
N SER A 630 14.98 -12.25 -9.18
CA SER A 630 15.94 -13.03 -9.96
C SER A 630 15.62 -12.93 -11.44
N SER A 631 16.62 -13.14 -12.28
CA SER A 631 16.46 -13.13 -13.72
C SER A 631 17.30 -14.23 -14.36
N SER A 632 16.74 -14.86 -15.37
CA SER A 632 17.42 -15.87 -16.18
C SER A 632 17.85 -15.29 -17.51
N SER A 633 19.01 -15.76 -18.01
CA SER A 633 19.39 -15.49 -19.40
C SER A 633 18.40 -16.17 -20.33
N ILE A 634 17.93 -15.44 -21.34
CA ILE A 634 17.09 -15.99 -22.41
C ILE A 634 17.81 -15.84 -23.74
N ASP A 635 17.38 -16.59 -24.76
CA ASP A 635 17.88 -16.38 -26.10
C ASP A 635 17.12 -15.27 -26.84
N GLN A 636 17.73 -14.78 -27.92
CA GLN A 636 17.17 -13.76 -28.77
C GLN A 636 15.80 -14.16 -29.34
N SER A 637 15.61 -15.43 -29.69
CA SER A 637 14.35 -15.90 -30.27
C SER A 637 13.20 -15.81 -29.26
N THR A 638 13.48 -16.10 -27.99
CA THR A 638 12.55 -16.01 -26.87
C THR A 638 12.20 -14.56 -26.57
N PHE A 639 13.18 -13.66 -26.60
CA PHE A 639 12.94 -12.23 -26.37
C PHE A 639 11.97 -11.63 -27.39
N PHE A 640 12.18 -11.94 -28.69
CA PHE A 640 11.37 -11.42 -29.79
C PHE A 640 10.09 -12.24 -30.08
N ASN A 641 9.83 -13.32 -29.32
CA ASN A 641 8.61 -14.10 -29.46
C ASN A 641 7.43 -13.42 -28.74
N ASN A 642 6.31 -13.27 -29.45
CA ASN A 642 5.05 -12.75 -28.91
C ASN A 642 4.23 -13.86 -28.27
#